data_AF-A0A2V9VSD6-F1
#
_entry.id   AF-A0A2V9VSD6-F1
#
_cell.length_a   1.000
_cell.length_b   1.000
_cell.length_c   1.000
_cell.angle_alpha   90.00
_cell.angle_beta   90.00
_cell.angle_gamma   90.00
#
_symmetry.space_group_name_H-M   'P 1'
#
loop_
_entity.id
_entity.type
_entity.pdbx_description
1 polymer ?
#
loop_
_entity_poly.entity_id
_entity_poly.type
_entity_poly.pdbx_seq_one_letter_code
_entity_poly.pdbx_strand_id
1 'polypeptide(L)'
;MGLAKHITRAAAYASSDDFRRIFDENMNSLYLLAFLLTADHGRAEQCFVSGLEDAVGGNPVFREWAHSWARRMIIQNAVRLIKPRPADGSGRLKSASVDSDYKTIPAESQVEISALLGLEPFERVVYVMTVLEHHSDHECSLLLGRARRDILPTRTRALEQIGRQVGMQDRQLSNASAQDPGLHDGPGSLIELIDVLRFVTSA
;
A
#
# COMPACT_ATOMS: atom_id res chain seq x y z
N MET A 1 -23.22 49.97 -2.46
CA MET A 1 -23.71 48.66 -2.96
C MET A 1 -22.60 47.64 -2.78
N GLY A 2 -22.61 46.91 -1.65
CA GLY A 2 -21.68 45.80 -1.40
C GLY A 2 -22.30 44.51 -1.90
N LEU A 3 -21.76 43.96 -2.99
CA LEU A 3 -22.08 42.59 -3.42
C LEU A 3 -21.38 41.65 -2.44
N ALA A 4 -22.13 41.18 -1.45
CA ALA A 4 -21.75 40.04 -0.64
C ALA A 4 -21.52 38.86 -1.60
N LYS A 5 -20.24 38.49 -1.77
CA LYS A 5 -19.87 37.21 -2.39
C LYS A 5 -20.46 36.11 -1.51
N HIS A 6 -21.60 35.58 -1.92
CA HIS A 6 -22.09 34.30 -1.43
C HIS A 6 -21.07 33.24 -1.87
N ILE A 7 -20.07 32.98 -1.03
CA ILE A 7 -19.34 31.73 -1.08
C ILE A 7 -20.36 30.67 -0.65
N THR A 8 -20.86 29.92 -1.62
CA THR A 8 -21.78 28.80 -1.41
C THR A 8 -21.07 27.73 -0.58
N ARG A 9 -21.17 27.87 0.74
CA ARG A 9 -20.51 27.07 1.78
C ARG A 9 -20.85 25.57 1.72
N ALA A 10 -21.90 25.21 0.98
CA ALA A 10 -22.37 23.83 0.81
C ALA A 10 -21.50 22.96 -0.13
N ALA A 11 -20.56 23.54 -0.89
CA ALA A 11 -19.74 22.80 -1.86
C ALA A 11 -18.29 22.51 -1.41
N ALA A 12 -17.90 22.92 -0.19
CA ALA A 12 -16.51 22.85 0.25
C ALA A 12 -16.12 21.48 0.84
N TYR A 13 -17.07 20.80 1.51
CA TYR A 13 -16.82 19.53 2.19
C TYR A 13 -17.33 18.34 1.38
N ALA A 14 -16.64 17.21 1.51
CA ALA A 14 -17.06 15.94 0.93
C ALA A 14 -18.34 15.45 1.61
N SER A 15 -19.30 15.03 0.79
CA SER A 15 -20.51 14.34 1.23
C SER A 15 -20.28 12.82 1.31
N SER A 16 -21.25 12.10 1.89
CA SER A 16 -21.24 10.64 1.86
C SER A 16 -21.24 10.08 0.42
N ASP A 17 -21.93 10.75 -0.51
CA ASP A 17 -21.97 10.34 -1.91
C ASP A 17 -20.63 10.58 -2.62
N ASP A 18 -19.90 11.63 -2.24
CA ASP A 18 -18.53 11.83 -2.71
C ASP A 18 -17.63 10.66 -2.32
N PHE A 19 -17.71 10.19 -1.06
CA PHE A 19 -16.93 9.05 -0.62
C PHE A 19 -17.34 7.74 -1.28
N ARG A 20 -18.63 7.47 -1.43
CA ARG A 20 -19.11 6.29 -2.18
C ARG A 20 -18.53 6.26 -3.59
N ARG A 21 -18.59 7.40 -4.29
CA ARG A 21 -18.03 7.54 -5.63
C ARG A 21 -16.52 7.37 -5.65
N ILE A 22 -15.79 7.94 -4.70
CA ILE A 22 -14.33 7.76 -4.60
C ILE A 22 -13.97 6.28 -4.42
N PHE A 23 -14.65 5.56 -3.53
CA PHE A 23 -14.38 4.14 -3.30
C PHE A 23 -14.76 3.26 -4.49
N ASP A 24 -15.81 3.63 -5.22
CA ASP A 24 -16.22 2.92 -6.45
C ASP A 24 -15.23 3.17 -7.60
N GLU A 25 -14.92 4.44 -7.89
CA GLU A 25 -13.99 4.84 -8.96
C GLU A 25 -12.55 4.34 -8.72
N ASN A 26 -12.12 4.27 -7.45
CA ASN A 26 -10.76 3.90 -7.05
C ASN A 26 -10.72 2.52 -6.37
N MET A 27 -11.71 1.65 -6.63
CA MET A 27 -11.85 0.37 -5.94
C MET A 27 -10.58 -0.49 -6.04
N ASN A 28 -9.99 -0.59 -7.23
CA ASN A 28 -8.79 -1.41 -7.45
C ASN A 28 -7.59 -0.94 -6.63
N SER A 29 -7.31 0.37 -6.64
CA SER A 29 -6.15 0.94 -5.95
C SER A 29 -6.33 0.95 -4.44
N LEU A 30 -7.52 1.29 -3.94
CA LEU A 30 -7.85 1.28 -2.52
C LEU A 30 -7.93 -0.15 -1.95
N TYR A 31 -8.47 -1.11 -2.70
CA TYR A 31 -8.47 -2.52 -2.29
C TYR A 31 -7.05 -3.10 -2.31
N LEU A 32 -6.25 -2.79 -3.34
CA LEU A 32 -4.85 -3.22 -3.37
C LEU A 32 -4.09 -2.66 -2.17
N LEU A 33 -4.28 -1.39 -1.81
CA LEU A 33 -3.69 -0.82 -0.59
C LEU A 33 -4.10 -1.61 0.67
N ALA A 34 -5.39 -1.91 0.82
CA ALA A 34 -5.88 -2.73 1.93
C ALA A 34 -5.24 -4.13 1.94
N PHE A 35 -5.08 -4.74 0.76
CA PHE A 35 -4.46 -6.05 0.60
C PHE A 35 -2.97 -6.05 0.91
N LEU A 36 -2.20 -5.09 0.38
CA LEU A 36 -0.77 -4.96 0.68
C LEU A 36 -0.50 -4.73 2.16
N LEU A 37 -1.39 -4.03 2.86
CA LEU A 37 -1.26 -3.85 4.31
C LEU A 37 -1.56 -5.15 5.07
N THR A 38 -2.65 -5.84 4.72
CA THR A 38 -3.20 -6.98 5.48
C THR A 38 -2.60 -8.34 5.12
N ALA A 39 -2.14 -8.50 3.89
CA ALA A 39 -1.68 -9.74 3.27
C ALA A 39 -2.66 -10.92 3.34
N ASP A 40 -3.95 -10.62 3.40
CA ASP A 40 -5.03 -11.60 3.45
C ASP A 40 -6.28 -11.00 2.81
N HIS A 41 -6.89 -11.71 1.85
CA HIS A 41 -8.02 -11.18 1.09
C HIS A 41 -9.25 -10.87 1.96
N GLY A 42 -9.58 -11.74 2.92
CA GLY A 42 -10.73 -11.52 3.81
C GLY A 42 -10.51 -10.32 4.72
N ARG A 43 -9.29 -10.14 5.22
CA ARG A 43 -8.91 -8.96 6.02
C ARG A 43 -8.82 -7.70 5.17
N ALA A 44 -8.42 -7.80 3.91
CA ALA A 44 -8.40 -6.69 2.98
C ALA A 44 -9.82 -6.19 2.68
N GLU A 45 -10.75 -7.10 2.41
CA GLU A 45 -12.17 -6.79 2.22
C GLU A 45 -12.76 -6.14 3.47
N GLN A 46 -12.56 -6.73 4.65
CA GLN A 46 -12.99 -6.14 5.91
C GLN A 46 -12.41 -4.73 6.11
N CYS A 47 -11.12 -4.55 5.85
CA CYS A 47 -10.44 -3.26 5.96
C CYS A 47 -11.03 -2.22 4.99
N PHE A 48 -11.32 -2.62 3.75
CA PHE A 48 -11.90 -1.77 2.72
C PHE A 48 -13.30 -1.29 3.10
N VAL A 49 -14.19 -2.22 3.50
CA VAL A 49 -15.56 -1.92 3.89
C VAL A 49 -15.58 -1.01 5.13
N SER A 50 -14.83 -1.35 6.19
CA SER A 50 -14.73 -0.49 7.37
C SER A 50 -14.09 0.87 7.06
N GLY A 51 -13.15 0.92 6.10
CA GLY A 51 -12.57 2.17 5.61
C GLY A 51 -13.59 3.10 4.95
N LEU A 52 -14.51 2.55 4.16
CA LEU A 52 -15.61 3.31 3.56
C LEU A 52 -16.58 3.81 4.63
N GLU A 53 -16.98 2.95 5.57
CA GLU A 53 -17.89 3.31 6.66
C GLU A 53 -17.31 4.44 7.51
N ASP A 54 -16.02 4.37 7.85
CA ASP A 54 -15.32 5.41 8.61
C ASP A 54 -15.13 6.71 7.81
N ALA A 55 -14.88 6.61 6.51
CA ALA A 55 -14.77 7.80 5.65
C ALA A 55 -16.11 8.55 5.60
N VAL A 56 -17.22 7.81 5.52
CA VAL A 56 -18.59 8.36 5.48
C VAL A 56 -19.05 8.88 6.85
N GLY A 57 -18.74 8.17 7.93
CA GLY A 57 -19.16 8.51 9.30
C GLY A 57 -18.20 9.43 10.06
N GLY A 58 -17.05 9.74 9.48
CA GLY A 58 -15.97 10.49 10.12
C GLY A 58 -16.16 12.02 10.13
N ASN A 59 -15.07 12.70 10.49
CA ASN A 59 -15.03 14.17 10.50
C ASN A 59 -15.22 14.74 9.09
N PRO A 60 -15.95 15.86 8.94
CA PRO A 60 -16.05 16.54 7.64
C PRO A 60 -14.67 16.95 7.12
N VAL A 61 -14.36 16.54 5.90
CA VAL A 61 -13.13 16.94 5.18
C VAL A 61 -13.46 17.72 3.93
N PHE A 62 -12.57 18.61 3.52
CA PHE A 62 -12.73 19.33 2.26
C PHE A 62 -12.71 18.36 1.08
N ARG A 63 -13.53 18.63 0.06
CA ARG A 63 -13.74 17.72 -1.09
C ARG A 63 -12.45 17.39 -1.83
N GLU A 64 -11.57 18.36 -1.99
CA GLU A 64 -10.26 18.21 -2.62
C GLU A 64 -9.29 17.28 -1.85
N TRP A 65 -9.55 17.03 -0.56
CA TRP A 65 -8.76 16.13 0.29
C TRP A 65 -9.42 14.75 0.46
N ALA A 66 -10.61 14.53 -0.12
CA ALA A 66 -11.41 13.34 0.14
C ALA A 66 -10.74 12.05 -0.32
N HIS A 67 -10.02 12.08 -1.45
CA HIS A 67 -9.27 10.91 -1.92
C HIS A 67 -8.13 10.55 -0.95
N SER A 68 -7.29 11.53 -0.57
CA SER A 68 -6.22 11.32 0.41
C SER A 68 -6.77 10.87 1.78
N TRP A 69 -7.95 11.37 2.15
CA TRP A 69 -8.65 10.94 3.36
C TRP A 69 -9.12 9.49 3.26
N ALA A 70 -9.67 9.05 2.12
CA ALA A 70 -10.07 7.67 1.89
C ALA A 70 -8.88 6.71 2.07
N ARG A 71 -7.73 6.99 1.44
CA ARG A 71 -6.49 6.21 1.63
C ARG A 71 -6.08 6.16 3.10
N ARG A 72 -6.13 7.30 3.80
CA ARG A 72 -5.81 7.38 5.23
C ARG A 72 -6.76 6.50 6.07
N MET A 73 -8.05 6.44 5.74
CA MET A 73 -9.01 5.57 6.42
C MET A 73 -8.68 4.09 6.21
N ILE A 74 -8.26 3.69 5.00
CA ILE A 74 -7.77 2.32 4.73
C ILE A 74 -6.55 2.01 5.60
N ILE A 75 -5.54 2.89 5.63
CA ILE A 75 -4.33 2.68 6.42
C ILE A 75 -4.66 2.55 7.92
N GLN A 76 -5.51 3.44 8.45
CA GLN A 76 -5.92 3.40 9.85
C GLN A 76 -6.69 2.13 10.19
N ASN A 77 -7.59 1.70 9.33
CA ASN A 77 -8.34 0.45 9.50
C ASN A 77 -7.42 -0.76 9.50
N ALA A 78 -6.47 -0.83 8.56
CA ALA A 78 -5.51 -1.91 8.50
C ALA A 78 -4.65 -1.97 9.77
N VAL A 79 -4.15 -0.83 10.26
CA VAL A 79 -3.37 -0.77 11.50
C VAL A 79 -4.18 -1.27 12.71
N ARG A 80 -5.45 -0.88 12.82
CA ARG A 80 -6.34 -1.36 13.90
C ARG A 80 -6.65 -2.85 13.79
N LEU A 81 -6.82 -3.36 12.58
CA LEU A 81 -7.13 -4.76 12.32
C LEU A 81 -5.93 -5.67 12.55
N ILE A 82 -4.73 -5.25 12.13
CA ILE A 82 -3.49 -6.04 12.19
C ILE A 82 -2.80 -5.91 13.54
N LYS A 83 -2.86 -4.73 14.16
CA LYS A 83 -2.15 -4.38 15.39
C LYS A 83 -0.66 -4.75 15.30
N PRO A 84 0.07 -4.24 14.27
CA PRO A 84 1.43 -4.67 13.99
C PRO A 84 2.35 -4.38 15.19
N ARG A 85 3.21 -5.34 15.52
CA ARG A 85 4.21 -5.21 16.59
C ARG A 85 5.61 -5.44 16.02
N PRO A 86 6.61 -4.65 16.44
CA PRO A 86 7.99 -4.96 16.12
C PRO A 86 8.28 -6.40 16.56
N ALA A 87 8.86 -7.20 15.67
CA ALA A 87 9.29 -8.54 16.01
C ALA A 87 10.56 -8.47 16.88
N ASP A 88 10.73 -9.42 17.80
CA ASP A 88 11.90 -9.52 18.69
C ASP A 88 13.19 -9.98 17.96
N GLY A 89 13.28 -9.79 16.64
CA GLY A 89 14.51 -10.04 15.85
C GLY A 89 14.55 -11.35 15.03
N SER A 90 13.47 -12.12 14.95
CA SER A 90 13.38 -13.31 14.09
C SER A 90 12.89 -12.95 12.68
N GLY A 91 13.65 -12.10 11.97
CA GLY A 91 13.33 -11.60 10.62
C GLY A 91 13.42 -12.66 9.52
N ARG A 92 12.66 -13.76 9.65
CA ARG A 92 12.48 -14.74 8.57
C ARG A 92 11.14 -14.49 7.89
N LEU A 93 11.22 -14.16 6.60
CA LEU A 93 10.11 -14.23 5.67
C LEU A 93 9.40 -15.57 5.83
N LYS A 94 8.09 -15.52 6.08
CA LYS A 94 7.24 -16.70 5.92
C LYS A 94 6.82 -16.74 4.47
N SER A 95 6.91 -17.92 3.85
CA SER A 95 6.38 -18.14 2.51
C SER A 95 4.87 -17.92 2.58
N ALA A 96 4.41 -16.77 2.09
CA ALA A 96 3.00 -16.51 1.89
C ALA A 96 2.56 -17.25 0.63
N SER A 97 1.59 -18.15 0.75
CA SER A 97 0.84 -18.65 -0.41
C SER A 97 -0.08 -17.53 -0.86
N VAL A 98 0.28 -16.84 -1.95
CA VAL A 98 -0.55 -15.79 -2.53
C VAL A 98 -1.59 -16.46 -3.42
N ASP A 99 -2.88 -16.22 -3.17
CA ASP A 99 -3.95 -16.66 -4.06
C ASP A 99 -3.95 -15.77 -5.32
N SER A 100 -4.01 -16.39 -6.49
CA SER A 100 -3.55 -15.79 -7.75
C SER A 100 -4.65 -15.03 -8.50
N ASP A 101 -5.17 -13.94 -7.92
CA ASP A 101 -6.16 -13.08 -8.61
C ASP A 101 -5.55 -11.83 -9.26
N TYR A 102 -4.22 -11.68 -9.26
CA TYR A 102 -3.52 -10.53 -9.83
C TYR A 102 -2.97 -10.74 -11.27
N LYS A 103 -3.59 -11.62 -12.07
CA LYS A 103 -3.09 -12.04 -13.41
C LYS A 103 -2.87 -10.90 -14.42
N THR A 104 -3.36 -9.71 -14.15
CA THR A 104 -3.20 -8.52 -15.00
C THR A 104 -1.96 -7.68 -14.66
N ILE A 105 -1.27 -7.99 -13.55
CA ILE A 105 -0.06 -7.29 -13.10
C ILE A 105 1.16 -7.87 -13.83
N PRO A 106 2.11 -7.05 -14.35
CA PRO A 106 3.34 -7.54 -14.96
C PRO A 106 4.11 -8.49 -14.04
N ALA A 107 4.71 -9.55 -14.59
CA ALA A 107 5.36 -10.63 -13.83
C ALA A 107 6.39 -10.13 -12.80
N GLU A 108 7.09 -9.03 -13.10
CA GLU A 108 8.06 -8.39 -12.20
C GLU A 108 7.39 -7.81 -10.95
N SER A 109 6.27 -7.12 -11.12
CA SER A 109 5.48 -6.58 -10.00
C SER A 109 4.82 -7.70 -9.18
N GLN A 110 4.57 -8.87 -9.75
CA GLN A 110 4.08 -10.04 -9.01
C GLN A 110 5.11 -10.55 -7.99
N VAL A 111 6.40 -10.53 -8.36
CA VAL A 111 7.51 -10.93 -7.49
C VAL A 111 7.64 -9.98 -6.31
N GLU A 112 7.59 -8.66 -6.57
CA GLU A 112 7.65 -7.64 -5.52
C GLU A 112 6.47 -7.70 -4.57
N ILE A 113 5.24 -7.85 -5.11
CA ILE A 113 4.04 -8.02 -4.30
C ILE A 113 4.20 -9.26 -3.43
N SER A 114 4.63 -10.39 -3.98
CA SER A 114 4.85 -11.62 -3.21
C SER A 114 5.89 -11.44 -2.10
N ALA A 115 6.99 -10.73 -2.38
CA ALA A 115 8.03 -10.41 -1.39
C ALA A 115 7.48 -9.50 -0.27
N LEU A 116 6.70 -8.48 -0.63
CA LEU A 116 6.07 -7.57 0.32
C LEU A 116 5.05 -8.30 1.21
N LEU A 117 4.22 -9.16 0.62
CA LEU A 117 3.24 -9.97 1.36
C LEU A 117 3.92 -10.96 2.31
N GLY A 118 5.13 -11.42 2.00
CA GLY A 118 5.94 -12.28 2.87
C GLY A 118 6.59 -11.59 4.07
N LEU A 119 6.64 -10.24 4.10
CA LEU A 119 7.19 -9.47 5.21
C LEU A 119 6.41 -9.73 6.52
N GLU A 120 7.09 -9.58 7.66
CA GLU A 120 6.38 -9.57 8.94
C GLU A 120 5.44 -8.35 9.02
N PRO A 121 4.29 -8.43 9.73
CA PRO A 121 3.25 -7.40 9.65
C PRO A 121 3.72 -5.97 9.94
N PHE A 122 4.66 -5.80 10.87
CA PHE A 122 5.22 -4.48 11.18
C PHE A 122 6.13 -3.95 10.07
N GLU A 123 6.97 -4.80 9.49
CA GLU A 123 7.83 -4.44 8.35
C GLU A 123 6.99 -4.08 7.13
N ARG A 124 5.95 -4.87 6.85
CA ARG A 124 5.01 -4.63 5.75
C ARG A 124 4.30 -3.30 5.88
N VAL A 125 3.69 -3.03 7.04
CA VAL A 125 2.97 -1.77 7.26
C VAL A 125 3.92 -0.57 7.21
N VAL A 126 5.11 -0.67 7.80
CA VAL A 126 6.12 0.41 7.72
C VAL A 126 6.55 0.65 6.27
N TYR A 127 6.81 -0.41 5.51
CA TYR A 127 7.19 -0.31 4.10
C TYR A 127 6.09 0.37 3.29
N VAL A 128 4.85 -0.15 3.34
CA VAL A 128 3.72 0.42 2.59
C VAL A 128 3.52 1.90 2.96
N MET A 129 3.50 2.23 4.26
CA MET A 129 3.28 3.61 4.69
C MET A 129 4.40 4.56 4.26
N THR A 130 5.67 4.17 4.42
CA THR A 130 6.80 5.11 4.24
C THR A 130 7.36 5.12 2.81
N VAL A 131 7.23 4.02 2.07
CA VAL A 131 7.78 3.88 0.71
C VAL A 131 6.69 4.09 -0.33
N LEU A 132 5.55 3.42 -0.21
CA LEU A 132 4.48 3.49 -1.21
C LEU A 132 3.54 4.67 -0.98
N GLU A 133 3.16 4.94 0.27
CA GLU A 133 2.24 6.02 0.64
C GLU A 133 2.97 7.30 1.09
N HIS A 134 4.31 7.33 1.03
CA HIS A 134 5.16 8.49 1.31
C HIS A 134 4.91 9.21 2.65
N HIS A 135 4.36 8.51 3.65
CA HIS A 135 4.22 9.07 4.98
C HIS A 135 5.59 9.28 5.61
N SER A 136 5.74 10.39 6.35
CA SER A 136 6.96 10.62 7.11
C SER A 136 7.14 9.59 8.22
N ASP A 137 8.39 9.37 8.65
CA ASP A 137 8.69 8.51 9.80
C ASP A 137 7.95 8.98 11.08
N HIS A 138 7.66 10.28 11.17
CA HIS A 138 6.89 10.85 12.27
C HIS A 138 5.41 10.45 12.21
N GLU A 139 4.76 10.59 11.06
CA GLU A 139 3.36 10.19 10.88
C GLU A 139 3.18 8.68 11.06
N CYS A 140 4.11 7.88 10.53
CA CYS A 140 4.12 6.43 10.74
C CYS A 140 4.27 6.09 12.23
N SER A 141 5.17 6.77 12.96
CA SER A 141 5.31 6.63 14.42
C SER A 141 4.02 6.95 15.18
N LEU A 142 3.32 8.03 14.81
CA LEU A 142 2.05 8.42 15.43
C LEU A 142 0.94 7.39 15.17
N LEU A 143 0.79 6.96 13.91
CA LEU A 143 -0.26 6.02 13.52
C LEU A 143 -0.05 4.62 14.12
N LEU A 144 1.20 4.18 14.23
CA LEU A 144 1.53 2.86 14.81
C LEU A 144 1.66 2.89 16.35
N GLY A 145 1.65 4.06 16.97
CA GLY A 145 1.92 4.21 18.40
C GLY A 145 3.32 3.70 18.80
N ARG A 146 4.31 3.85 17.91
CA ARG A 146 5.69 3.38 18.08
C ARG A 146 6.68 4.53 18.08
N ALA A 147 7.88 4.31 18.61
CA ALA A 147 8.91 5.34 18.62
C ALA A 147 9.51 5.48 17.22
N ARG A 148 9.88 6.71 16.82
CA ARG A 148 10.55 6.98 15.52
C ARG A 148 11.81 6.15 15.31
N ARG A 149 12.53 5.82 16.39
CA ARG A 149 13.72 4.96 16.37
C ARG A 149 13.43 3.53 15.90
N ASP A 150 12.18 3.10 15.96
CA ASP A 150 11.76 1.76 15.51
C ASP A 150 11.38 1.79 14.02
N ILE A 151 11.03 2.95 13.45
CA ILE A 151 10.52 3.08 12.08
C ILE A 151 11.66 3.02 11.05
N LEU A 152 12.67 3.89 11.19
CA LEU A 152 13.75 4.00 10.21
C LEU A 152 14.50 2.66 9.99
N PRO A 153 14.97 1.95 11.04
CA PRO A 153 15.66 0.68 10.84
C PRO A 153 14.75 -0.39 10.23
N THR A 154 13.46 -0.33 10.53
CA THR A 154 12.47 -1.26 9.97
C THR A 154 12.25 -1.01 8.49
N ARG A 155 12.14 0.26 8.06
CA ARG A 155 12.10 0.61 6.63
C ARG A 155 13.33 0.09 5.90
N THR A 156 14.53 0.33 6.45
CA THR A 156 15.79 -0.14 5.84
C THR A 156 15.80 -1.66 5.69
N ARG A 157 15.44 -2.42 6.73
CA ARG A 157 15.38 -3.89 6.67
C ARG A 157 14.36 -4.37 5.65
N ALA A 158 13.16 -3.77 5.60
CA ALA A 158 12.14 -4.15 4.64
C ALA A 158 12.58 -3.93 3.19
N LEU A 159 13.25 -2.81 2.90
CA LEU A 159 13.85 -2.51 1.59
C LEU A 159 14.92 -3.56 1.21
N GLU A 160 15.83 -3.88 2.13
CA GLU A 160 16.85 -4.91 1.89
C GLU A 160 16.23 -6.28 1.63
N GLN A 161 15.18 -6.64 2.38
CA GLN A 161 14.52 -7.94 2.27
C GLN A 161 13.81 -8.11 0.93
N ILE A 162 13.09 -7.07 0.48
CA ILE A 162 12.45 -7.06 -0.84
C ILE A 162 13.52 -7.14 -1.93
N GLY A 163 14.56 -6.29 -1.86
CA GLY A 163 15.63 -6.29 -2.86
C GLY A 163 16.37 -7.64 -2.97
N ARG A 164 16.60 -8.32 -1.84
CA ARG A 164 17.19 -9.67 -1.83
C ARG A 164 16.28 -10.69 -2.50
N GLN A 165 14.97 -10.62 -2.28
CA GLN A 165 14.02 -11.60 -2.80
C GLN A 165 13.81 -11.44 -4.32
N VAL A 166 13.65 -10.20 -4.78
CA VAL A 166 13.56 -9.86 -6.21
C VAL A 166 14.82 -10.34 -6.93
N GLY A 167 16.01 -10.02 -6.41
CA GLY A 167 17.28 -10.44 -7.03
C GLY A 167 17.52 -11.97 -7.02
N MET A 168 16.96 -12.72 -6.06
CA MET A 168 17.00 -14.18 -6.08
C MET A 168 16.12 -14.76 -7.19
N GLN A 169 14.93 -14.18 -7.40
CA GLN A 169 14.01 -14.60 -8.44
C GLN A 169 14.52 -14.29 -9.85
N ASP A 170 15.13 -13.13 -10.08
CA ASP A 170 15.80 -12.80 -11.36
C ASP A 170 16.90 -13.80 -11.69
N ARG A 171 17.67 -14.21 -10.69
CA ARG A 171 18.74 -15.20 -10.86
C ARG A 171 18.19 -16.61 -11.12
N GLN A 172 17.06 -16.98 -10.53
CA GLN A 172 16.39 -18.25 -10.82
C GLN A 172 15.78 -18.27 -12.23
N LEU A 173 15.15 -17.18 -12.68
CA LEU A 173 14.63 -17.04 -14.03
C LEU A 173 15.75 -17.08 -15.07
N SER A 174 16.87 -16.39 -14.80
CA SER A 174 18.07 -16.41 -15.68
C SER A 174 18.73 -17.80 -15.75
N ASN A 175 18.77 -18.53 -14.64
CA ASN A 175 19.30 -19.89 -14.62
C ASN A 175 18.35 -20.90 -15.31
N ALA A 176 17.04 -20.64 -15.32
CA ALA A 176 16.05 -21.45 -16.02
C ALA A 176 16.04 -21.16 -17.53
N SER A 177 16.23 -19.90 -17.94
CA SER A 177 16.38 -19.52 -19.36
C SER A 177 17.72 -19.96 -19.95
N ALA A 178 18.77 -20.10 -19.16
CA ALA A 178 20.03 -20.72 -19.61
C ALA A 178 19.88 -22.21 -20.00
N GLN A 179 18.72 -22.84 -19.72
CA GLN A 179 18.39 -24.19 -20.19
C GLN A 179 17.56 -24.19 -21.49
N ASP A 180 17.25 -23.04 -22.09
CA ASP A 180 16.57 -22.91 -23.40
C ASP A 180 17.14 -21.72 -24.21
N PRO A 181 17.93 -21.95 -25.28
CA PRO A 181 18.62 -20.88 -25.98
C PRO A 181 17.68 -20.15 -26.95
N GLY A 182 16.98 -19.11 -26.47
CA GLY A 182 16.20 -18.21 -27.31
C GLY A 182 15.94 -16.84 -26.65
N LEU A 183 16.63 -15.80 -27.15
CA LEU A 183 16.36 -14.34 -27.12
C LEU A 183 15.34 -13.82 -26.08
N HIS A 184 15.62 -12.85 -25.21
CA HIS A 184 16.08 -11.49 -25.54
C HIS A 184 16.52 -10.72 -24.27
N ASP A 185 17.23 -9.63 -24.53
CA ASP A 185 17.95 -8.71 -23.64
C ASP A 185 17.05 -7.66 -22.93
N GLY A 186 17.46 -7.22 -21.72
CA GLY A 186 17.01 -5.97 -21.08
C GLY A 186 16.87 -6.01 -19.54
N PRO A 187 17.66 -5.24 -18.76
CA PRO A 187 17.47 -5.12 -17.31
C PRO A 187 16.42 -4.05 -16.96
N GLY A 188 15.27 -4.49 -16.44
CA GLY A 188 14.25 -3.62 -15.84
C GLY A 188 14.76 -2.98 -14.54
N SER A 189 14.77 -1.65 -14.49
CA SER A 189 15.27 -0.88 -13.35
C SER A 189 14.21 -0.80 -12.25
N LEU A 190 14.61 -1.04 -10.99
CA LEU A 190 13.77 -0.89 -9.77
C LEU A 190 13.05 0.48 -9.68
N ILE A 191 13.53 1.50 -10.40
CA ILE A 191 12.93 2.84 -10.44
C ILE A 191 11.63 2.83 -11.27
N GLU A 192 11.57 2.08 -12.38
CA GLU A 192 10.36 1.94 -13.19
C GLU A 192 9.28 1.10 -12.47
N LEU A 193 9.70 0.14 -11.63
CA LEU A 193 8.80 -0.70 -10.81
C LEU A 193 8.09 0.07 -9.69
N ILE A 194 8.80 0.99 -9.03
CA ILE A 194 8.17 1.92 -8.09
C ILE A 194 7.15 2.79 -8.83
N ASP A 195 7.42 3.20 -10.08
CA ASP A 195 6.46 3.96 -10.90
C ASP A 195 5.26 3.13 -11.37
N VAL A 196 5.42 1.82 -11.63
CA VAL A 196 4.31 0.89 -11.92
C VAL A 196 3.46 0.63 -10.68
N LEU A 197 4.06 0.39 -9.51
CA LEU A 197 3.32 0.30 -8.25
C LEU A 197 2.69 1.64 -7.87
N ARG A 198 3.33 2.78 -8.17
CA ARG A 198 2.74 4.12 -8.05
C ARG A 198 1.55 4.30 -8.99
N PHE A 199 1.61 3.81 -10.24
CA PHE A 199 0.51 3.93 -11.19
C PHE A 199 -0.70 3.09 -10.76
N VAL A 200 -0.46 1.85 -10.30
CA VAL A 200 -1.54 0.98 -9.80
C VAL A 200 -2.11 1.49 -8.46
N THR A 201 -1.31 2.19 -7.66
CA THR A 201 -1.78 2.76 -6.39
C THR A 201 -2.28 4.19 -6.50
N SER A 202 -2.00 4.97 -7.55
CA SER A 202 -2.37 6.40 -7.68
C SER A 202 -3.45 6.69 -8.73
N ALA A 203 -3.99 5.66 -9.39
CA ALA A 203 -5.15 5.74 -10.28
C ALA A 203 -6.46 5.41 -9.53
#